data_AF-A0A136KYI7-F1
#
_entry.id   AF-A0A136KYI7-F1
#
_cell.length_a   1.000
_cell.length_b   1.000
_cell.length_c   1.000
_cell.angle_alpha   90.00
_cell.angle_beta   90.00
_cell.angle_gamma   90.00
#
_symmetry.space_group_name_H-M   'P 1'
#
loop_
_entity.id
_entity.type
_entity.pdbx_description
1 polymer ?
#
loop_
_entity_poly.entity_id
_entity_poly.type
_entity_poly.pdbx_seq_one_letter_code
_entity_poly.pdbx_strand_id
1 'polypeptide(L)'
;MAKSEKSTRNTRKKHSPKWRKKQNSKKEEKISVEEFGKYLGYSQQAVNFWLNKDRPVGENALTKIAPKLAELLGNEIYKILELPEPEENLIYIESVWDKLSPEEQRIIRNQTEKIVKRK
;
A
#
# COMPACT_ATOMS: atom_id res chain seq x y z
N MET A 1 32.71 20.81 -21.54
CA MET A 1 32.88 20.86 -20.06
C MET A 1 31.51 20.91 -19.41
N ALA A 2 31.29 19.96 -18.49
CA ALA A 2 30.17 19.69 -17.56
C ALA A 2 28.83 20.46 -17.70
N LYS A 3 27.77 19.73 -18.08
CA LYS A 3 26.37 20.09 -17.78
C LYS A 3 26.02 19.52 -16.40
N SER A 4 25.58 20.38 -15.48
CA SER A 4 25.17 20.00 -14.12
C SER A 4 23.91 19.13 -14.16
N GLU A 5 23.99 17.92 -13.62
CA GLU A 5 22.84 17.08 -13.30
C GLU A 5 22.06 17.71 -12.15
N LYS A 6 20.96 18.40 -12.49
CA LYS A 6 19.98 18.82 -11.48
C LYS A 6 19.17 17.58 -11.07
N SER A 7 19.58 17.00 -9.95
CA SER A 7 18.83 16.01 -9.17
C SER A 7 17.38 16.46 -8.96
N THR A 8 16.46 15.88 -9.72
CA THR A 8 15.02 16.08 -9.56
C THR A 8 14.57 15.27 -8.35
N ARG A 9 14.63 15.90 -7.18
CA ARG A 9 14.07 15.40 -5.92
C ARG A 9 12.57 15.16 -6.10
N ASN A 10 12.21 13.90 -6.34
CA ASN A 10 10.84 13.44 -6.54
C ASN A 10 10.02 13.62 -5.25
N THR A 11 9.34 14.76 -5.13
CA THR A 11 8.40 15.00 -4.03
C THR A 11 7.09 14.28 -4.32
N ARG A 12 7.06 12.96 -4.10
CA ARG A 12 5.80 12.24 -3.89
C ARG A 12 5.13 12.89 -2.69
N LYS A 13 4.07 13.69 -2.92
CA LYS A 13 3.15 14.12 -1.88
C LYS A 13 2.50 12.86 -1.31
N LYS A 14 3.17 12.23 -0.34
CA LYS A 14 2.62 11.17 0.49
C LYS A 14 1.33 11.73 1.09
N HIS A 15 0.19 11.15 0.73
CA HIS A 15 -1.06 11.40 1.42
C HIS A 15 -0.96 10.74 2.80
N SER A 16 -0.12 11.32 3.65
CA SER A 16 0.02 10.91 5.04
C SER A 16 -1.35 11.13 5.68
N PRO A 17 -2.01 10.08 6.21
CA PRO A 17 -3.29 10.24 6.88
C PRO A 17 -3.20 11.39 7.88
N LYS A 18 -4.26 12.20 8.02
CA LYS A 18 -4.24 13.39 8.89
C LYS A 18 -3.77 13.08 10.33
N TRP A 19 -3.98 11.85 10.80
CA TRP A 19 -3.50 11.36 12.09
C TRP A 19 -1.96 11.17 12.17
N ARG A 20 -1.28 10.78 11.08
CA ARG A 20 0.19 10.65 11.06
C ARG A 20 0.89 12.00 11.25
N LYS A 21 0.30 13.09 10.75
CA LYS A 21 0.85 14.46 10.96
C LYS A 21 0.73 14.91 12.42
N LYS A 22 -0.22 14.34 13.17
CA LYS A 22 -0.46 14.66 14.58
C LYS A 22 0.57 13.99 15.50
N GLN A 23 1.07 12.80 15.12
CA GLN A 23 2.06 12.05 15.90
C GLN A 23 3.48 12.65 15.92
N ASN A 24 3.88 13.44 14.92
CA ASN A 24 5.18 14.14 14.93
C ASN A 24 5.24 15.34 15.89
N SER A 25 4.16 15.63 16.63
CA SER A 25 4.03 16.78 17.53
C SER A 25 4.09 16.36 19.00
N LYS A 26 5.25 15.93 19.50
CA LYS A 26 5.66 15.84 20.94
C LYS A 26 4.70 15.22 21.97
N LYS A 27 3.62 14.57 21.58
CA LYS A 27 2.83 13.66 22.42
C LYS A 27 2.59 12.41 21.61
N GLU A 28 3.10 11.28 22.08
CA GLU A 28 2.76 9.95 21.60
C GLU A 28 1.27 9.71 21.85
N GLU A 29 0.40 10.28 21.01
CA GLU A 29 -1.02 9.94 21.01
C GLU A 29 -1.12 8.48 20.58
N LYS A 30 -1.35 7.62 21.57
CA LYS A 30 -1.72 6.21 21.38
C LYS A 30 -2.95 6.19 20.48
N ILE A 31 -2.84 5.53 19.34
CA ILE A 31 -3.96 5.36 18.42
C ILE A 31 -4.97 4.44 19.10
N SER A 32 -6.23 4.87 19.16
CA SER A 32 -7.30 4.03 19.68
C SER A 32 -7.58 2.84 18.74
N VAL A 33 -8.04 1.72 19.28
CA VAL A 33 -8.40 0.55 18.45
C VAL A 33 -9.47 0.89 17.41
N GLU A 34 -10.37 1.82 17.74
CA GLU A 34 -11.39 2.31 16.82
C GLU A 34 -10.79 3.03 15.61
N GLU A 35 -9.84 3.96 15.83
CA GLU A 35 -9.14 4.67 14.76
C GLU A 35 -8.29 3.73 13.91
N PHE A 36 -7.64 2.75 14.54
CA PHE A 36 -6.88 1.73 13.84
C PHE A 36 -7.80 0.85 12.96
N GLY A 37 -8.96 0.47 13.47
CA GLY A 37 -9.98 -0.24 12.70
C GLY A 37 -10.47 0.57 11.51
N LYS A 38 -10.76 1.86 11.68
CA LYS A 38 -11.12 2.76 10.57
C LYS A 38 -10.04 2.83 9.49
N TYR A 39 -8.77 2.87 9.88
CA TYR A 39 -7.66 2.84 8.92
C TYR A 39 -7.63 1.52 8.13
N LEU A 40 -7.75 0.38 8.82
CA LEU A 40 -7.79 -0.93 8.18
C LEU A 40 -9.07 -1.17 7.36
N GLY A 41 -10.15 -0.44 7.65
CA GLY A 41 -11.46 -0.62 7.02
C GLY A 41 -12.31 -1.71 7.69
N TYR A 42 -12.08 -1.97 8.97
CA TYR A 42 -12.78 -2.98 9.77
C TYR A 42 -13.37 -2.37 11.04
N SER A 43 -14.38 -3.02 11.61
CA SER A 43 -14.97 -2.57 12.87
C SER A 43 -13.99 -2.73 14.04
N GLN A 44 -14.11 -1.86 15.05
CA GLN A 44 -13.33 -1.96 16.28
C GLN A 44 -13.44 -3.36 16.92
N GLN A 45 -14.64 -3.95 16.88
CA GLN A 45 -14.89 -5.28 17.43
C GLN A 45 -14.11 -6.36 16.69
N ALA A 46 -14.05 -6.31 15.35
CA ALA A 46 -13.26 -7.26 14.55
C ALA A 46 -11.77 -7.16 14.90
N VAL A 47 -11.25 -5.93 15.03
CA VAL A 47 -9.86 -5.71 15.41
C VAL A 47 -9.57 -6.20 16.83
N ASN A 48 -10.46 -5.96 17.79
CA ASN A 48 -10.33 -6.47 19.14
C ASN A 48 -10.25 -8.00 19.18
N PHE A 49 -11.07 -8.70 18.39
CA PHE A 49 -11.00 -10.16 18.30
C PHE A 49 -9.64 -10.65 17.78
N TRP A 50 -9.03 -9.92 16.83
CA TRP A 50 -7.72 -10.27 16.31
C TRP A 50 -6.61 -10.02 17.33
N LEU A 51 -6.66 -8.88 18.03
CA LEU A 51 -5.68 -8.52 19.06
C LEU A 51 -5.72 -9.47 20.25
N ASN A 52 -6.91 -9.92 20.65
CA ASN A 52 -7.10 -10.85 21.76
C ASN A 52 -6.88 -12.32 21.36
N LYS A 53 -6.66 -12.61 20.06
CA LYS A 53 -6.54 -13.96 19.50
C LYS A 53 -7.81 -14.82 19.63
N ASP A 54 -8.96 -14.20 19.87
CA ASP A 54 -10.26 -14.88 19.99
C ASP A 54 -10.73 -15.43 18.63
N ARG A 55 -10.37 -14.75 17.54
CA ARG A 55 -10.67 -15.19 16.17
C ARG A 55 -9.49 -14.85 15.24
N PRO A 56 -9.02 -15.79 14.40
CA PRO A 56 -7.99 -15.47 13.42
C PRO A 56 -8.53 -14.53 12.34
N VAL A 57 -7.63 -13.74 11.75
CA VAL A 57 -7.94 -12.95 10.56
C VAL A 57 -8.15 -13.94 9.40
N GLY A 58 -9.32 -13.90 8.77
CA GLY A 58 -9.57 -14.73 7.59
C GLY A 58 -8.65 -14.32 6.43
N GLU A 59 -8.30 -15.25 5.56
CA GLU A 59 -7.36 -15.05 4.44
C GLU A 59 -7.74 -13.85 3.54
N ASN A 60 -9.02 -13.73 3.19
CA ASN A 60 -9.56 -12.60 2.43
C ASN A 60 -9.43 -11.25 3.14
N ALA A 61 -9.37 -11.23 4.47
CA ALA A 61 -9.13 -10.02 5.23
C ALA A 61 -7.64 -9.73 5.34
N LEU A 62 -6.81 -10.76 5.50
CA LEU A 62 -5.36 -10.68 5.55
C LEU A 62 -4.78 -9.99 4.30
N THR A 63 -5.24 -10.40 3.11
CA THR A 63 -4.82 -9.81 1.82
C THR A 63 -5.20 -8.34 1.67
N LYS A 64 -6.29 -7.90 2.31
CA LYS A 64 -6.75 -6.50 2.28
C LYS A 64 -6.04 -5.61 3.29
N ILE A 65 -5.66 -6.15 4.45
CA ILE A 65 -4.96 -5.38 5.49
C ILE A 65 -3.46 -5.31 5.25
N ALA A 66 -2.85 -6.32 4.62
CA ALA A 66 -1.39 -6.40 4.43
C ALA A 66 -0.79 -5.17 3.72
N PRO A 67 -1.39 -4.62 2.64
CA PRO A 67 -0.88 -3.39 2.02
C PRO A 67 -0.90 -2.18 2.97
N LYS A 68 -1.97 -2.04 3.75
CA LYS A 68 -2.12 -0.96 4.72
C LYS A 68 -1.13 -1.10 5.88
N LEU A 69 -0.91 -2.33 6.34
CA LEU A 69 0.09 -2.61 7.34
C LEU A 69 1.51 -2.35 6.81
N ALA A 70 1.78 -2.68 5.55
CA ALA A 70 3.06 -2.41 4.91
C ALA A 70 3.33 -0.90 4.75
N GLU A 71 2.31 -0.07 4.49
CA GLU A 71 2.45 1.40 4.51
C GLU A 71 2.90 1.95 5.88
N LEU A 72 2.49 1.27 6.96
CA LEU A 72 2.78 1.67 8.34
C LEU A 72 4.10 1.12 8.85
N LEU A 73 4.34 -0.16 8.61
CA LEU A 73 5.39 -0.97 9.26
C LEU A 73 6.49 -1.43 8.29
N GLY A 74 6.30 -1.25 6.98
CA GLY A 74 7.21 -1.70 5.94
C GLY A 74 6.83 -3.06 5.34
N ASN A 75 7.50 -3.42 4.24
CA ASN A 75 7.19 -4.62 3.46
C ASN A 75 7.45 -5.94 4.19
N GLU A 76 8.22 -5.93 5.28
CA GLU A 76 8.47 -7.11 6.12
C GLU A 76 7.19 -7.78 6.63
N ILE A 77 6.08 -7.02 6.69
CA ILE A 77 4.76 -7.53 7.04
C ILE A 77 4.32 -8.67 6.11
N TYR A 78 4.63 -8.63 4.82
CA TYR A 78 4.23 -9.71 3.91
C TYR A 78 4.88 -11.03 4.31
N LYS A 79 6.16 -11.00 4.70
CA LYS A 79 6.88 -12.16 5.22
C LYS A 79 6.30 -12.67 6.54
N ILE A 80 5.97 -11.76 7.47
CA ILE A 80 5.37 -12.12 8.77
C ILE A 80 3.99 -12.75 8.60
N LEU A 81 3.22 -12.28 7.61
CA LEU A 81 1.88 -12.77 7.30
C LEU A 81 1.89 -13.98 6.34
N GLU A 82 3.07 -14.48 5.97
CA GLU A 82 3.25 -15.57 4.99
C GLU A 82 2.54 -15.29 3.65
N LEU A 83 2.45 -14.02 3.29
CA LEU A 83 1.90 -13.55 2.02
C LEU A 83 3.03 -13.31 1.01
N PRO A 84 2.78 -13.53 -0.30
CA PRO A 84 3.71 -13.12 -1.32
C PRO A 84 3.89 -11.60 -1.28
N GLU A 85 5.13 -11.15 -1.38
CA GLU A 85 5.40 -9.73 -1.56
C GLU A 85 4.79 -9.27 -2.90
N PRO A 86 4.17 -8.09 -2.92
CA PRO A 86 3.64 -7.53 -4.16
C PRO A 86 4.79 -7.27 -5.13
N GLU A 87 4.60 -7.63 -6.40
CA GLU A 87 5.63 -7.49 -7.42
C GLU A 87 5.85 -5.99 -7.73
N GLU A 88 7.11 -5.54 -7.68
CA GLU A 88 7.46 -4.11 -7.74
C GLU A 88 7.01 -3.42 -9.03
N ASN A 89 7.11 -4.11 -10.18
CA ASN A 89 6.67 -3.56 -11.46
C ASN A 89 5.14 -3.42 -11.49
N LEU A 90 4.39 -4.37 -10.94
CA LEU A 90 2.93 -4.28 -10.82
C LEU A 90 2.51 -3.10 -9.95
N ILE A 91 3.15 -2.90 -8.79
CA ILE A 91 2.89 -1.74 -7.91
C ILE A 91 3.13 -0.43 -8.68
N TYR A 92 4.24 -0.37 -9.43
CA TYR A 92 4.54 0.81 -10.23
C TYR A 92 3.48 1.06 -11.30
N ILE A 93 3.10 0.03 -12.06
CA ILE A 93 2.07 0.10 -13.10
C ILE A 93 0.75 0.60 -12.51
N GLU A 94 0.28 0.02 -11.41
CA GLU A 94 -0.95 0.46 -10.72
C GLU A 94 -0.85 1.94 -10.30
N SER A 95 0.29 2.39 -9.77
CA SER A 95 0.48 3.77 -9.29
C SER A 95 0.44 4.85 -10.39
N VAL A 96 0.60 4.45 -11.64
CA VAL A 96 0.55 5.33 -12.81
C VAL A 96 -0.66 5.06 -13.71
N TRP A 97 -1.36 3.93 -13.51
CA TRP A 97 -2.43 3.47 -14.40
C TRP A 97 -3.54 4.50 -14.61
N ASP A 98 -4.03 5.09 -13.51
CA ASP A 98 -5.11 6.09 -13.55
C ASP A 98 -4.67 7.43 -14.18
N LYS A 99 -3.37 7.64 -14.37
CA LYS A 99 -2.83 8.84 -15.04
C LYS A 99 -2.69 8.66 -16.55
N LEU A 100 -2.79 7.42 -17.03
CA LEU A 100 -2.73 7.11 -18.45
C LEU A 100 -4.09 7.37 -19.10
N SER A 101 -4.06 7.87 -20.32
CA SER A 101 -5.27 7.98 -21.15
C SER A 101 -5.82 6.59 -21.51
N PRO A 102 -7.12 6.48 -21.86
CA PRO A 102 -7.70 5.21 -22.31
C PRO A 102 -6.97 4.59 -23.51
N GLU A 103 -6.39 5.41 -24.38
CA GLU A 103 -5.63 4.96 -25.55
C GLU A 103 -4.27 4.35 -25.14
N GLU A 104 -3.54 4.98 -24.22
CA GLU A 104 -2.30 4.46 -23.67
C GLU A 104 -2.51 3.15 -22.90
N GLN A 105 -3.56 3.08 -22.08
CA GLN A 105 -3.95 1.85 -21.38
C GLN A 105 -4.25 0.71 -22.36
N ARG A 106 -4.92 1.01 -23.49
CA ARG A 106 -5.20 0.05 -24.55
C ARG A 106 -3.93 -0.44 -25.26
N ILE A 107 -2.95 0.43 -25.48
CA ILE A 107 -1.66 0.06 -26.05
C ILE A 107 -0.95 -0.94 -25.14
N ILE A 108 -0.85 -0.63 -23.84
CA ILE A 108 -0.21 -1.52 -22.85
C ILE A 108 -0.91 -2.88 -22.84
N ARG A 109 -2.24 -2.91 -22.76
CA ARG A 109 -3.02 -4.15 -22.82
C ARG A 109 -2.68 -4.99 -24.05
N ASN A 110 -2.69 -4.37 -25.24
CA ASN A 110 -2.41 -5.06 -26.50
C ASN A 110 -0.97 -5.59 -26.57
N GLN A 111 0.00 -4.85 -26.02
CA GLN A 111 1.39 -5.30 -25.94
C GLN A 111 1.53 -6.51 -25.02
N THR A 112 0.91 -6.47 -23.84
CA THR A 112 0.89 -7.59 -22.89
C THR A 112 0.26 -8.83 -23.51
N GLU A 113 -0.88 -8.70 -24.18
CA GLU A 113 -1.52 -9.82 -24.88
C GLU A 113 -0.62 -10.44 -25.96
N LYS A 114 0.14 -9.63 -26.71
CA LYS A 114 1.11 -10.13 -27.70
C LYS A 114 2.28 -10.87 -27.06
N ILE A 115 2.79 -10.39 -25.91
CA ILE A 115 3.90 -11.03 -25.19
C ILE A 115 3.45 -12.38 -24.63
N VAL A 116 2.25 -12.46 -24.05
CA VAL A 116 1.71 -13.71 -23.48
C VAL A 116 1.48 -14.75 -24.58
N LYS A 117 0.90 -14.36 -25.72
CA LYS A 117 0.63 -15.28 -26.85
C LYS A 117 1.88 -15.77 -27.59
N ARG A 118 3.05 -15.17 -27.36
CA ARG A 118 4.34 -15.60 -27.93
C ARG A 118 5.02 -16.71 -27.11
N LYS A 119 4.55 -16.94 -25.89
CA LYS A 119 4.94 -18.09 -25.07
C LYS A 119 4.02 -19.26 -25.35
#